data_AF-A0AAV7FIM2-F1
#
_entry.id   AF-A0AAV7FIM2-F1
#
_cell.length_a   1.000
_cell.length_b   1.000
_cell.length_c   1.000
_cell.angle_alpha   90.00
_cell.angle_beta   90.00
_cell.angle_gamma   90.00
#
_symmetry.space_group_name_H-M   'P 1'
#
loop_
_entity.id
_entity.type
_entity.pdbx_description
1 polymer ?
#
loop_
_entity_poly.entity_id
_entity_poly.type
_entity_poly.pdbx_seq_one_letter_code
_entity_poly.pdbx_strand_id
1 'polypeptide(L)'
;MAASSSLKFLLSDFASGSPFIPSKYIRPVGDRPELDGVENSGEAIPVIDLSGLNGPDRNKVVTEIGMACKNAGFFKVMRDGKWVAVEAEAGELMVNVGEQL
;
A
#
# COMPACT_ATOMS: atom_id res chain seq x y z
N MET A 1 24.05 -4.80 -36.18
CA MET A 1 23.11 -4.00 -35.38
C MET A 1 23.00 -4.67 -34.02
N ALA A 2 23.59 -4.09 -32.97
CA ALA A 2 23.49 -4.64 -31.61
C ALA A 2 22.23 -4.07 -30.94
N ALA A 3 21.40 -4.94 -30.37
CA ALA A 3 20.25 -4.54 -29.59
C ALA A 3 20.72 -3.84 -28.31
N SER A 4 20.35 -2.58 -28.12
CA SER A 4 20.50 -1.87 -26.85
C SER A 4 19.45 -2.41 -25.89
N SER A 5 19.84 -3.29 -24.96
CA SER A 5 18.98 -3.70 -23.87
C SER A 5 18.86 -2.53 -22.89
N SER A 6 17.65 -1.96 -22.79
CA SER A 6 17.34 -1.01 -21.73
C SER A 6 17.41 -1.77 -20.40
N LEU A 7 18.47 -1.54 -19.63
CA LEU A 7 18.52 -1.97 -18.24
C LEU A 7 17.42 -1.23 -17.49
N LYS A 8 16.40 -1.97 -17.04
CA LYS A 8 15.32 -1.46 -16.21
C LYS A 8 15.79 -1.41 -14.76
N PHE A 9 16.57 -0.38 -14.44
CA PHE A 9 16.93 -0.08 -13.06
C PHE A 9 15.71 0.47 -12.32
N LEU A 10 15.53 0.04 -11.07
CA LEU A 10 14.58 0.69 -10.18
C LEU A 10 15.11 2.07 -9.78
N LEU A 11 14.21 2.94 -9.32
CA LEU A 11 14.59 4.26 -8.86
C LEU A 11 15.58 4.21 -7.69
N SER A 12 15.39 3.21 -6.83
CA SER A 12 16.28 2.89 -5.71
C SER A 12 17.71 2.62 -6.16
N ASP A 13 17.87 1.89 -7.26
CA ASP A 13 19.19 1.53 -7.78
C ASP A 13 19.92 2.79 -8.25
N PHE A 14 19.20 3.73 -8.88
CA PHE A 14 19.77 5.00 -9.31
C PHE A 14 20.14 5.92 -8.14
N ALA A 15 19.27 6.01 -7.13
CA ALA A 15 19.47 6.83 -5.94
C ALA A 15 20.69 6.36 -5.10
N SER A 16 21.03 5.07 -5.15
CA SER A 16 22.21 4.53 -4.46
C SER A 16 23.55 4.93 -5.10
N GLY A 17 23.56 5.27 -6.40
CA GLY A 17 24.78 5.56 -7.17
C GLY A 17 24.94 7.02 -7.62
N SER A 18 23.90 7.85 -7.47
CA SER A 18 23.93 9.26 -7.85
C SER A 18 23.12 10.09 -6.85
N PRO A 19 23.65 11.24 -6.38
CA PRO A 19 22.92 12.13 -5.46
C PRO A 19 21.74 12.86 -6.14
N PHE A 20 21.50 12.62 -7.43
CA PHE A 20 20.51 13.32 -8.21
C PHE A 20 19.38 12.39 -8.63
N ILE A 21 18.12 12.80 -8.43
CA ILE A 21 16.95 12.07 -8.94
C ILE A 21 16.66 12.59 -10.35
N PRO A 22 16.56 11.75 -11.39
CA PRO A 22 16.25 12.22 -12.74
C PRO A 22 14.92 12.97 -12.76
N SER A 23 14.87 14.10 -13.45
CA SER A 23 13.73 15.03 -13.42
C SER A 23 12.37 14.38 -13.71
N LYS A 24 12.33 13.35 -14.57
CA LYS A 24 11.12 12.58 -14.90
C LYS A 24 10.47 11.85 -13.71
N TYR A 25 11.17 11.69 -12.59
CA TYR A 25 10.67 11.07 -11.36
C TYR A 25 10.42 12.07 -10.22
N ILE A 26 10.71 13.35 -10.46
CA ILE A 26 10.43 14.42 -9.51
C ILE A 26 8.96 14.83 -9.70
N ARG A 27 8.14 14.63 -8.67
CA ARG A 27 6.73 15.07 -8.69
C ARG A 27 6.62 16.60 -8.80
N PRO A 28 5.62 17.14 -9.51
CA PRO A 28 5.29 18.56 -9.46
C PRO A 28 5.14 19.07 -8.03
N VAL A 29 5.43 20.35 -7.77
CA VAL A 29 5.42 20.90 -6.40
C VAL A 29 4.09 20.63 -5.69
N GLY A 30 2.95 20.80 -6.36
CA GLY A 30 1.63 20.55 -5.78
C GLY A 30 1.29 19.09 -5.50
N ASP A 31 2.05 18.14 -6.08
CA ASP A 31 1.86 16.70 -5.85
C ASP A 31 2.82 16.16 -4.79
N ARG A 32 3.79 16.95 -4.31
CA ARG A 32 4.76 16.44 -3.33
C ARG A 32 4.07 16.24 -1.98
N PRO A 33 4.34 15.14 -1.27
CA PRO A 33 3.81 14.96 0.08
C PRO A 33 4.35 16.07 0.99
N GLU A 34 3.46 16.76 1.67
CA GLU A 34 3.80 17.78 2.66
C GLU A 34 4.02 17.08 4.01
N LEU A 35 5.29 16.81 4.33
CA LEU A 35 5.65 16.00 5.51
C LEU A 35 5.47 16.77 6.83
N ASP A 36 5.62 18.09 6.80
CA ASP A 36 5.52 18.96 7.99
C ASP A 36 4.07 19.12 8.49
N GLY A 37 3.08 18.82 7.63
CA GLY A 37 1.66 18.87 7.95
C GLY A 37 1.03 17.51 8.31
N VAL A 38 1.83 16.44 8.41
CA VAL A 38 1.32 15.11 8.75
C VAL A 38 1.04 15.06 10.25
N GLU A 39 -0.21 15.32 10.62
CA GLU A 39 -0.69 15.06 11.98
C GLU A 39 -1.01 13.57 12.13
N ASN A 40 -0.60 12.99 13.26
CA ASN A 40 -1.09 11.68 13.66
C ASN A 40 -2.51 11.87 14.19
N SER A 41 -3.50 11.60 13.35
CA SER A 41 -4.92 11.69 13.71
C SER A 41 -5.31 10.79 14.89
N GLY A 42 -4.43 9.87 15.31
CA GLY A 42 -4.71 8.83 16.31
C GLY A 42 -5.62 7.71 15.79
N GLU A 43 -6.18 7.88 14.58
CA GLU A 43 -7.08 6.95 13.94
C GLU A 43 -6.28 5.88 13.20
N ALA A 44 -6.26 4.67 13.76
CA ALA A 44 -5.58 3.54 13.16
C ALA A 44 -6.35 3.04 11.94
N ILE A 45 -5.61 2.63 10.90
CA ILE A 45 -6.18 1.94 9.76
C ILE A 45 -6.90 0.67 10.25
N PRO A 46 -8.18 0.44 9.90
CA PRO A 46 -8.90 -0.76 10.31
C PRO A 46 -8.16 -2.03 9.89
N VAL A 47 -8.11 -3.03 10.78
CA VAL A 47 -7.50 -4.33 10.51
C VAL A 47 -8.56 -5.42 10.63
N ILE A 48 -8.68 -6.26 9.62
CA ILE A 48 -9.72 -7.29 9.53
C ILE A 48 -9.07 -8.65 9.31
N ASP A 49 -9.40 -9.62 10.16
CA ASP A 49 -9.02 -11.03 9.97
C ASP A 49 -10.09 -11.77 9.16
N LEU A 50 -9.71 -12.25 7.98
CA LEU A 50 -10.62 -12.92 7.05
C LEU A 50 -10.83 -14.42 7.38
N SER A 51 -10.22 -14.96 8.43
CA SER A 51 -10.37 -16.38 8.77
C SER A 51 -11.82 -16.78 9.11
N GLY A 52 -12.61 -15.87 9.68
CA GLY A 52 -14.02 -16.11 9.98
C GLY A 52 -14.96 -16.10 8.77
N LEU A 53 -14.46 -15.74 7.57
CA LEU A 53 -15.30 -15.44 6.42
C LEU A 53 -16.07 -16.67 5.88
N ASN A 54 -15.49 -17.86 5.99
CA ASN A 54 -16.09 -19.12 5.55
C ASN A 54 -16.68 -19.94 6.70
N GLY A 55 -16.94 -19.31 7.85
CA GLY A 55 -17.38 -19.98 9.08
C GLY A 55 -18.59 -19.32 9.74
N PRO A 56 -18.91 -19.69 11.00
CA PRO A 56 -20.02 -19.13 11.75
C PRO A 56 -19.89 -17.62 11.99
N ASP A 57 -18.65 -17.10 12.00
CA ASP A 57 -18.36 -15.67 12.18
C ASP A 57 -18.48 -14.84 10.89
N ARG A 58 -18.93 -15.42 9.77
CA ARG A 58 -19.03 -14.73 8.48
C ARG A 58 -19.76 -13.39 8.58
N ASN A 59 -20.85 -13.32 9.33
CA ASN A 59 -21.63 -12.09 9.46
C ASN A 59 -20.83 -10.97 10.15
N LYS A 60 -20.04 -11.31 11.18
CA LYS A 60 -19.14 -10.35 11.83
C LYS A 60 -18.11 -9.82 10.84
N VAL A 61 -17.40 -10.71 10.15
CA VAL A 61 -16.34 -10.32 9.19
C VAL A 61 -16.92 -9.43 8.07
N VAL A 62 -18.07 -9.81 7.49
CA VAL A 62 -18.73 -9.00 6.45
C VAL A 62 -19.15 -7.63 6.98
N THR A 63 -19.61 -7.55 8.23
CA THR A 63 -19.97 -6.28 8.88
C THR A 63 -18.75 -5.39 9.07
N GLU A 64 -17.63 -5.94 9.54
CA GLU A 64 -16.36 -5.21 9.70
C GLU A 64 -15.85 -4.67 8.36
N ILE A 65 -15.91 -5.48 7.29
CA ILE A 65 -15.57 -5.04 5.93
C ILE A 65 -16.46 -3.86 5.52
N GLY A 66 -17.78 -3.99 5.70
CA GLY A 66 -18.73 -2.93 5.37
C GLY A 66 -18.46 -1.62 6.13
N MET A 67 -18.14 -1.71 7.43
CA MET A 67 -17.80 -0.53 8.23
C MET A 67 -16.48 0.11 7.80
N ALA A 68 -15.44 -0.68 7.51
CA ALA A 68 -14.17 -0.15 7.03
C ALA A 68 -14.32 0.54 5.67
N CYS A 69 -15.04 -0.06 4.73
CA CYS A 69 -15.34 0.55 3.44
C CYS A 69 -16.14 1.86 3.59
N LYS A 70 -17.12 1.90 4.50
CA LYS A 70 -17.97 3.08 4.70
C LYS A 70 -17.22 4.25 5.34
N ASN A 71 -16.37 3.97 6.34
CA ASN A 71 -15.77 5.00 7.17
C ASN A 71 -14.37 5.42 6.69
N ALA A 72 -13.55 4.46 6.28
CA ALA A 72 -12.17 4.71 5.86
C ALA A 72 -11.96 4.55 4.34
N GLY A 73 -12.72 3.67 3.69
CA GLY A 73 -12.54 3.33 2.27
C GLY A 73 -11.40 2.34 2.00
N PHE A 74 -10.66 1.94 3.04
CA PHE A 74 -9.57 0.96 2.98
C PHE A 74 -9.39 0.27 4.34
N PHE A 75 -8.69 -0.88 4.35
CA PHE A 75 -8.36 -1.65 5.54
C PHE A 75 -7.12 -2.52 5.30
N LYS A 76 -6.47 -2.96 6.37
CA LYS A 76 -5.43 -3.99 6.31
C LYS A 76 -6.05 -5.38 6.53
N VAL A 77 -5.46 -6.38 5.88
CA VAL A 77 -5.97 -7.75 5.88
C VAL A 77 -5.05 -8.68 6.67
N MET A 78 -5.65 -9.49 7.54
CA MET A 78 -5.02 -10.66 8.16
C MET A 78 -5.74 -11.95 7.76
N ARG A 79 -5.03 -13.06 7.96
CA ARG A 79 -5.58 -14.41 7.99
C ARG A 79 -4.91 -15.18 9.12
N ASP A 80 -5.71 -15.72 10.03
CA ASP A 80 -5.26 -16.48 11.20
C ASP A 80 -4.24 -15.67 12.03
N GLY A 81 -4.53 -14.38 12.23
CA GLY A 81 -3.68 -13.44 12.95
C GLY A 81 -2.38 -13.05 12.25
N LYS A 82 -2.19 -13.40 10.97
CA LYS A 82 -0.97 -13.08 10.19
C LYS A 82 -1.27 -12.13 9.04
N TRP A 83 -0.36 -11.20 8.78
CA TRP A 83 -0.42 -10.34 7.60
C TRP A 83 -0.37 -11.18 6.32
N VAL A 84 -1.30 -10.91 5.40
CA VAL A 84 -1.35 -11.58 4.10
C VAL A 84 -1.22 -10.55 3.00
N ALA A 85 -0.29 -10.80 2.08
CA ALA A 85 -0.22 -10.06 0.84
C ALA A 85 -1.45 -10.42 0.00
N VAL A 86 -2.16 -9.40 -0.46
CA VAL A 86 -3.26 -9.58 -1.40
C VAL A 86 -2.70 -9.30 -2.80
N GLU A 87 -3.04 -10.16 -3.76
CA GLU A 87 -2.68 -9.91 -5.15
C GLU A 87 -3.62 -8.84 -5.70
N ALA A 88 -3.04 -7.83 -6.36
CA ALA A 88 -3.79 -6.71 -6.90
C ALA A 88 -4.43 -7.09 -8.23
N GLU A 89 -5.73 -6.88 -8.38
CA GLU A 89 -6.40 -6.94 -9.68
C GLU A 89 -6.23 -5.61 -10.44
N ALA A 90 -6.36 -5.65 -11.77
CA ALA A 90 -6.19 -4.46 -12.60
C ALA A 90 -7.20 -3.36 -12.22
N GLY A 91 -6.71 -2.20 -11.79
CA GLY A 91 -7.53 -1.08 -11.33
C GLY A 91 -7.66 -0.97 -9.81
N GLU A 92 -7.08 -1.89 -9.05
CA GLU A 92 -7.01 -1.82 -7.59
C GLU A 92 -5.68 -1.22 -7.13
N LEU A 93 -5.75 -0.30 -6.15
CA LEU A 93 -4.57 0.21 -5.49
C LEU A 93 -4.27 -0.66 -4.27
N MET A 94 -3.27 -1.53 -4.40
CA MET A 94 -2.70 -2.24 -3.26
C MET A 94 -1.37 -1.61 -2.88
N VAL A 95 -1.32 -1.06 -1.68
CA VAL A 95 -0.08 -0.54 -1.09
C VAL A 95 0.46 -1.62 -0.16
N ASN A 96 1.57 -2.24 -0.53
CA ASN A 96 2.34 -3.01 0.43
C ASN A 96 2.95 -2.04 1.43
N VAL A 97 2.30 -1.88 2.57
CA VAL A 97 2.88 -1.23 3.73
C VAL A 97 3.83 -2.25 4.32
N GLY A 98 5.06 -2.29 3.78
CA GLY A 98 6.10 -3.23 4.21
C GLY A 98 6.26 -3.25 5.73
N GLU A 99 6.78 -4.37 6.24
CA GLU A 99 7.03 -4.64 7.65
C GLU A 99 7.56 -3.37 8.35
N GLN A 100 6.69 -2.68 9.10
CA GLN A 100 7.12 -1.59 9.94
C GLN A 100 7.92 -2.21 11.08
N LEU A 101 9.25 -2.02 11.04
CA LEU A 101 10.16 -2.34 12.12
C LEU A 101 9.70 -1.67 13.43
#